data_AF-A0A7K3M6B7-F1
#
_entry.id   AF-A0A7K3M6B7-F1
#
_cell.length_a   1.000
_cell.length_b   1.000
_cell.length_c   1.000
_cell.angle_alpha   90.00
_cell.angle_beta   90.00
_cell.angle_gamma   90.00
#
_symmetry.space_group_name_H-M   'P 1'
#
loop_
_entity.id
_entity.type
_entity.pdbx_description
1 polymer ?
#
loop_
_entity_poly.entity_id
_entity_poly.type
_entity_poly.pdbx_seq_one_letter_code
_entity_poly.pdbx_strand_id
1 'polypeptide(L)' 'MSGEREELARLVAELPDEQVPRALAEMRECLRASRNRPWPPAWFGSTGGDGTAVGANSEEHLAEGFGQFK' A
#
# COMPACT_ATOMS: atom_id res chain seq x y z
N MET A 1 3.40 8.46 13.68
CA MET A 1 3.57 7.86 12.33
C MET A 1 3.79 6.37 12.54
N SER A 2 3.71 5.48 11.54
CA SER A 2 4.08 4.08 11.80
C SER A 2 5.58 4.01 12.10
N GLY A 3 6.00 3.12 13.02
CA GLY A 3 7.39 3.06 13.49
C GLY A 3 8.40 2.87 12.34
N GLU A 4 8.00 2.17 11.29
CA GLU A 4 8.78 1.93 10.08
C GLU A 4 9.04 3.23 9.29
N ARG A 5 8.10 4.18 9.29
CA ARG A 5 8.29 5.48 8.63
C ARG A 5 9.29 6.35 9.39
N GLU A 6 9.29 6.27 10.71
CA GLU A 6 10.24 7.00 11.56
C GLU A 6 11.64 6.39 11.46
N GLU A 7 11.74 5.05 11.38
CA GLU A 7 12.99 4.35 11.10
C GLU A 7 13.58 4.73 9.73
N LEU A 8 12.76 4.71 8.67
CA LEU A 8 13.22 5.12 7.33
C LEU A 8 13.74 6.56 7.31
N ALA A 9 13.06 7.48 8.00
CA ALA A 9 13.50 8.88 8.08
C ALA A 9 14.87 9.02 8.76
N ARG A 10 15.15 8.23 9.81
CA ARG A 10 16.46 8.19 10.46
C ARG A 10 17.55 7.65 9.53
N LEU A 11 17.28 6.55 8.84
CA LEU A 11 18.25 5.96 7.90
C LEU A 11 18.61 6.92 6.77
N VAL A 12 17.65 7.71 6.27
CA VAL A 12 17.91 8.73 5.25
C VAL A 12 18.81 9.86 5.79
N ALA A 13 18.65 10.25 7.05
CA ALA A 13 19.45 11.30 7.67
C ALA A 13 20.91 10.87 7.94
N GLU A 14 21.15 9.58 8.16
CA GLU A 14 22.47 9.02 8.42
C GLU A 14 23.20 8.55 7.15
N LEU A 15 22.54 8.60 5.99
CA LEU A 15 23.09 8.08 4.74
C LEU A 15 24.23 8.99 4.23
N PRO A 16 25.40 8.44 3.87
CA PRO A 16 26.48 9.21 3.24
C PRO A 16 26.03 9.84 1.91
N ASP A 17 26.49 11.06 1.65
CA ASP A 17 26.09 11.85 0.46
C ASP A 17 26.39 11.11 -0.85
N GLU A 18 27.46 10.31 -0.92
CA GLU A 18 27.80 9.53 -2.12
C GLU A 18 26.77 8.43 -2.43
N GLN A 19 26.05 7.97 -1.41
CA GLN A 19 25.05 6.90 -1.52
C GLN A 19 23.65 7.45 -1.78
N VAL A 20 23.41 8.74 -1.53
CA VAL A 20 22.11 9.42 -1.74
C VAL A 20 21.59 9.25 -3.18
N PRO A 21 22.39 9.42 -4.25
CA PRO A 21 21.89 9.24 -5.62
C PRO A 21 21.35 7.84 -5.90
N ARG A 22 22.01 6.80 -5.36
CA ARG A 22 21.56 5.41 -5.51
C ARG A 22 20.26 5.16 -4.75
N ALA A 23 20.19 5.58 -3.49
CA ALA A 23 18.97 5.44 -2.68
C ALA A 23 17.78 6.15 -3.32
N LEU A 24 17.99 7.35 -3.88
CA LEU A 24 16.95 8.08 -4.62
C LEU A 24 16.47 7.31 -5.86
N ALA A 25 17.38 6.65 -6.60
CA ALA A 25 17.00 5.85 -7.76
C ALA A 25 16.09 4.67 -7.36
N GLU A 26 16.49 3.92 -6.33
CA GLU A 26 15.72 2.78 -5.82
C GLU A 26 14.33 3.22 -5.31
N MET A 27 14.24 4.32 -4.55
CA MET A 27 12.95 4.79 -4.04
C MET A 27 12.03 5.33 -5.14
N ARG A 28 12.60 5.95 -6.18
CA ARG A 28 11.81 6.37 -7.36
C ARG A 28 11.21 5.18 -8.09
N GLU A 29 11.94 4.07 -8.20
CA GLU A 29 11.40 2.84 -8.80
C GLU A 29 10.27 2.24 -7.95
N CYS A 30 10.43 2.18 -6.63
CA CYS A 30 9.35 1.76 -5.72
C CYS A 30 8.08 2.59 -5.89
N LEU A 31 8.21 3.92 -6.01
CA LEU A 31 7.09 4.83 -6.21
C LEU A 31 6.48 4.76 -7.63
N ARG A 32 7.29 4.48 -8.65
CA ARG A 32 6.79 4.25 -10.01
C ARG A 32 5.96 2.98 -10.07
N ALA A 33 6.42 1.90 -9.45
CA ALA A 33 5.69 0.64 -9.39
C ALA A 33 4.32 0.80 -8.71
N SER A 34 4.23 1.60 -7.63
CA SER A 34 2.95 1.88 -6.98
C SER A 34 2.04 2.80 -7.81
N ARG A 35 2.58 3.80 -8.51
CA ARG A 35 1.78 4.68 -9.39
C ARG A 35 1.25 3.97 -10.64
N ASN A 36 2.04 3.07 -11.22
CA ASN A 36 1.67 2.34 -12.44
C ASN A 36 0.72 1.17 -12.18
N ARG A 37 0.46 0.83 -10.91
CA ARG A 37 -0.52 -0.17 -10.52
C ARG A 37 -1.66 0.52 -9.78
N PRO A 38 -2.64 1.10 -10.51
CA PRO A 38 -3.76 1.78 -9.88
C PRO A 38 -4.44 0.83 -8.89
N TRP A 39 -4.67 1.34 -7.68
CA TRP A 39 -5.56 0.71 -6.72
C TRP A 39 -6.84 1.56 -6.61
N PRO A 40 -8.03 0.96 -6.74
CA PRO A 40 -8.21 -0.46 -7.01
C PRO A 40 -7.84 -0.81 -8.48
N PRO A 41 -7.40 -2.05 -8.76
CA PRO A 41 -7.09 -2.50 -10.12
C PRO A 41 -8.29 -2.32 -11.05
N ALA A 42 -8.07 -2.18 -12.37
CA ALA A 42 -9.16 -1.97 -13.33
C ALA A 42 -10.23 -3.08 -13.35
N TRP A 43 -9.87 -4.30 -12.91
CA TRP A 43 -10.78 -5.43 -12.79
C TRP A 43 -11.53 -5.48 -11.44
N PHE A 44 -11.16 -4.62 -10.48
CA PHE A 44 -11.80 -4.58 -9.18
C PHE A 44 -13.20 -3.98 -9.30
N GLY A 45 -14.22 -4.79 -9.03
CA GLY A 45 -15.62 -4.42 -9.19
C GLY A 45 -16.14 -4.44 -10.64
N SER A 46 -15.33 -4.88 -11.62
CA SER A 46 -15.77 -4.97 -13.02
C SER A 46 -16.68 -6.18 -13.29
N THR A 47 -16.77 -7.10 -12.34
CA THR A 47 -17.75 -8.19 -12.34
C THR A 47 -18.89 -7.82 -11.40
N GLY A 48 -20.12 -7.69 -11.93
CA GLY A 48 -21.30 -7.61 -11.09
C GLY A 48 -21.38 -8.86 -10.23
N GLY A 49 -21.37 -8.70 -8.90
CA GLY A 49 -21.58 -9.82 -8.00
C GLY A 49 -22.89 -10.50 -8.34
N ASP A 50 -22.92 -11.84 -8.31
CA ASP A 50 -24.11 -12.66 -8.56
C ASP A 50 -25.21 -12.51 -7.48
N GLY A 51 -25.10 -11.49 -6.63
CA GLY A 51 -26.02 -11.23 -5.51
C GLY A 51 -25.89 -12.24 -4.37
N THR A 52 -24.95 -13.19 -4.42
CA THR A 52 -24.78 -14.18 -3.35
C THR A 52 -23.98 -13.58 -2.19
N ALA A 53 -24.71 -12.99 -1.25
CA ALA A 53 -24.40 -12.66 0.16
C ALA A 53 -23.15 -11.81 0.50
N VAL A 54 -21.99 -12.00 -0.14
CA VAL A 54 -20.71 -11.41 0.32
C VAL A 54 -20.65 -9.90 0.04
N GLY A 55 -21.20 -9.44 -1.08
CA GLY A 55 -21.29 -8.01 -1.40
C GLY A 55 -22.45 -7.28 -0.71
N ALA A 56 -23.54 -8.01 -0.40
CA ALA A 56 -24.74 -7.42 0.21
C ALA A 56 -24.53 -7.09 1.70
N ASN A 57 -23.72 -7.90 2.39
CA ASN A 57 -23.40 -7.73 3.82
C ASN A 57 -21.97 -7.19 4.02
N SER A 58 -21.42 -6.48 3.03
CA SER A 58 -20.04 -6.01 3.10
C SER A 58 -19.79 -5.12 4.32
N GLU A 59 -20.77 -4.31 4.74
CA GLU A 59 -20.64 -3.46 5.92
C GLU A 59 -20.58 -4.28 7.22
N GLU A 60 -21.36 -5.36 7.34
CA GLU A 60 -21.33 -6.28 8.49
C GLU A 60 -19.99 -7.02 8.56
N HIS A 61 -19.51 -7.54 7.43
CA HIS A 61 -18.21 -8.21 7.36
C HIS A 61 -17.03 -7.27 7.64
N LEU A 62 -17.09 -6.02 7.21
CA LEU A 62 -16.03 -5.03 7.46
C LEU A 62 -16.06 -4.47 8.89
N ALA A 63 -17.23 -4.47 9.54
CA ALA A 63 -17.40 -4.01 10.93
C ALA A 63 -16.64 -4.88 11.94
N GLU A 64 -16.38 -6.15 11.62
CA GLU A 64 -15.56 -7.06 12.43
C GLU A 64 -14.05 -6.75 12.39
N GLY A 65 -13.63 -5.72 11.63
CA GLY A 65 -12.24 -5.25 11.59
C GLY A 65 -11.41 -6.01 10.56
N PHE A 66 -11.78 -5.88 9.29
CA PHE A 66 -10.96 -6.38 8.18
C PHE A 66 -9.53 -5.82 8.25
N GLY A 67 -8.54 -6.72 8.34
CA GLY A 67 -7.11 -6.36 8.41
C GLY A 67 -6.53 -6.28 9.82
N GLN A 68 -7.29 -6.62 10.87
CA GLN A 68 -6.76 -6.86 12.22
C GLN A 68 -6.10 -8.25 12.32
N PHE A 69 -5.11 -8.53 11.48
CA PHE A 69 -4.21 -9.66 11.73
C PHE A 69 -3.08 -9.17 12.64
N LYS A 70 -2.98 -9.83 13.79
CA LYS A 70 -2.00 -9.63 14.84
C LYS A 70 -0.65 -10.25 14.46
#